data_AF-G0MV15-F1
#
_entry.id   AF-G0MV15-F1
#
_cell.length_a   1.000
_cell.length_b   1.000
_cell.length_c   1.000
_cell.angle_alpha   90.00
_cell.angle_beta   90.00
_cell.angle_gamma   90.00
#
_symmetry.space_group_name_H-M   'P 1'
#
loop_
_entity.id
_entity.type
_entity.pdbx_description
1 polymer ?
#
loop_
_entity_poly.entity_id
_entity_poly.type
_entity_poly.pdbx_seq_one_letter_code
_entity_poly.pdbx_strand_id
1 'polypeptide(L)'
;MSTEPSRKREGDNSNDDPPSKVPVFDPRVTPHDVVLIVKGQKFYCLKEKLAKHSTYFEGMFFKEFSEKDKKEVKIGELRPDVFQLFIDALNGINSITDEYSEIALDAAIFLGSATFEDKILQHFAENSEISLKEQFKMAEEYKTHKLMVQVCASIKDAYQLDEVVPKDLDSFCNRTKNLVMQRSFELLGIRKPPSPPLPEDPDQYFENRMNQIIDQVEIHNHHGQILGDQIELLLEHVLLEGHMHEFSDATVQTVRDNPLIKELVDELQEAHEPEEVNFIQAQIMVLKCKDCYTEVEHLDDWMAPVPPPISAILEDFAIIINRNKRPHRSYRVTLGDRKIDEEYRSITEFAIQYCQNQPIQDVTDHASWIERVNDLNGYLSDEINKRERIQRLMPDGIRQVSNTANFRTINEFVSNIRSFQYSVPRVFQPVVNEEVIEDGPVQDADDQNRDEQDQEDN
;
A
#
# COMPACT_ATOMS: atom_id res chain seq x y z
N MET A 1 40.94 56.79 9.08
CA MET A 1 40.23 58.08 9.16
C MET A 1 39.23 58.06 8.02
N SER A 2 37.93 57.88 8.29
CA SER A 2 36.95 58.96 8.57
C SER A 2 36.65 59.75 7.29
N THR A 3 35.41 60.05 6.87
CA THR A 3 34.05 59.94 7.45
C THR A 3 33.07 59.32 6.41
N GLU A 4 31.72 59.23 6.52
CA GLU A 4 30.65 59.58 7.49
C GLU A 4 29.42 58.64 7.22
N PRO A 5 28.36 58.58 8.07
CA PRO A 5 27.26 57.59 7.94
C PRO A 5 25.95 58.15 7.34
N SER A 6 25.18 57.30 6.65
CA SER A 6 23.83 57.62 6.16
C SER A 6 22.72 57.25 7.15
N ARG A 7 21.69 58.11 7.25
CA ARG A 7 20.54 57.99 8.17
C ARG A 7 19.28 57.41 7.50
N LYS A 8 18.52 56.65 8.29
CA LYS A 8 17.05 56.45 8.30
C LYS A 8 16.32 56.10 6.99
N ARG A 9 15.50 55.03 7.08
CA ARG A 9 14.03 55.13 6.97
C ARG A 9 13.36 54.21 7.99
N GLU A 10 12.25 54.67 8.57
CA GLU A 10 11.37 53.94 9.48
C GLU A 10 10.22 53.26 8.70
N GLY A 11 9.70 52.16 9.25
CA GLY A 11 8.35 51.66 8.97
C GLY A 11 8.25 50.48 8.01
N ASP A 12 7.99 49.29 8.55
CA ASP A 12 6.62 48.73 8.45
C ASP A 12 6.28 47.91 9.72
N ASN A 13 4.99 47.66 9.95
CA ASN A 13 4.43 47.16 11.21
C ASN A 13 4.23 45.65 11.28
N SER A 14 4.25 45.15 12.52
CA SER A 14 3.43 44.05 13.05
C SER A 14 3.27 42.76 12.23
N ASN A 15 3.91 41.69 12.70
CA ASN A 15 3.27 40.38 12.93
C ASN A 15 4.08 39.53 13.93
N ASP A 16 4.42 40.12 15.08
CA ASP A 16 4.81 39.34 16.27
C ASP A 16 3.51 38.94 17.00
N ASP A 17 2.90 37.85 16.54
CA ASP A 17 1.81 37.22 17.27
C ASP A 17 2.40 36.62 18.57
N PRO A 18 1.96 37.04 19.77
CA PRO A 18 2.49 36.49 21.01
C PRO A 18 2.14 35.00 21.12
N PRO A 19 3.01 34.18 21.73
CA PRO A 19 2.82 32.73 21.74
C PRO A 19 1.46 32.34 22.32
N SER A 20 0.83 31.36 21.67
CA SER A 20 -0.47 30.79 21.99
C SER A 20 -0.73 30.77 23.50
N LYS A 21 -1.81 31.43 23.92
CA LYS A 21 -2.19 31.52 25.34
C LYS A 21 -2.46 30.13 25.88
N VAL A 22 -1.53 29.62 26.68
CA VAL A 22 -1.76 28.45 27.55
C VAL A 22 -3.11 28.62 28.26
N PRO A 23 -4.02 27.64 28.22
CA PRO A 23 -5.32 27.77 28.85
C PRO A 23 -5.16 28.03 30.36
N VAL A 24 -5.47 29.27 30.79
CA VAL A 24 -5.42 29.62 32.21
C VAL A 24 -6.59 28.94 32.91
N PHE A 25 -6.29 27.84 33.60
CA PHE A 25 -7.27 27.05 34.33
C PHE A 25 -7.81 27.86 35.53
N ASP A 26 -9.08 28.28 35.48
CA ASP A 26 -9.77 28.86 36.64
C ASP A 26 -10.44 27.75 37.46
N PRO A 27 -9.92 27.40 38.66
CA PRO A 27 -10.49 26.35 39.51
C PRO A 27 -11.88 26.69 40.08
N ARG A 28 -12.45 27.87 39.78
CA ARG A 28 -13.82 28.24 40.12
C ARG A 28 -14.85 27.86 39.05
N VAL A 29 -14.40 27.53 37.83
CA VAL A 29 -15.27 27.26 36.67
C VAL A 29 -15.28 25.78 36.31
N THR A 30 -14.16 25.09 36.48
CA THR A 30 -14.02 23.66 36.17
C THR A 30 -14.36 22.77 37.37
N PRO A 31 -15.29 21.80 37.24
CA PRO A 31 -15.61 20.88 38.32
C PRO A 31 -14.41 19.99 38.65
N HIS A 32 -14.10 19.87 39.93
CA HIS A 32 -13.03 19.03 40.46
C HIS A 32 -13.46 18.45 41.82
N ASP A 33 -13.02 17.23 42.11
CA ASP A 33 -13.30 16.50 43.37
C ASP A 33 -12.00 16.09 44.11
N VAL A 34 -10.84 16.33 43.49
CA VAL A 34 -9.51 16.14 44.07
C VAL A 34 -8.52 17.21 43.59
N VAL A 35 -7.59 17.57 44.47
CA VAL A 35 -6.40 18.36 44.16
C VAL A 35 -5.17 17.47 44.32
N LEU A 36 -4.48 17.20 43.21
CA LEU A 36 -3.20 16.50 43.20
C LEU A 36 -2.05 17.50 43.38
N ILE A 37 -1.13 17.19 44.28
CA ILE A 37 0.05 18.01 44.56
C ILE A 37 1.28 17.24 44.09
N VAL A 38 1.75 17.53 42.88
CA VAL A 38 2.94 16.91 42.27
C VAL A 38 4.14 17.82 42.52
N LYS A 39 5.10 17.39 43.35
CA LYS A 39 6.30 18.16 43.76
C LYS A 39 6.03 19.64 44.14
N GLY A 40 4.85 19.92 44.70
CA GLY A 40 4.43 21.25 45.16
C GLY A 40 3.48 22.00 44.22
N GLN A 41 3.39 21.61 42.94
CA GLN A 41 2.43 22.17 41.98
C GLN A 41 1.05 21.52 42.16
N LYS A 42 -0.02 22.33 42.16
CA LYS A 42 -1.40 21.88 42.32
C LYS A 42 -2.08 21.65 40.96
N PHE A 43 -2.69 20.48 40.81
CA PHE A 43 -3.52 20.09 39.68
C PHE A 43 -4.93 19.78 40.19
N TYR A 44 -5.95 20.35 39.56
CA TYR A 44 -7.35 20.15 39.95
C TYR A 44 -7.97 19.13 38.98
N CYS A 45 -8.46 18.02 39.50
CA CYS A 45 -8.84 16.87 38.68
C CYS A 45 -10.19 16.27 39.11
N LEU A 46 -10.70 15.37 38.27
CA LEU A 46 -11.84 14.50 38.58
C LEU A 46 -11.32 13.07 38.83
N LYS A 47 -11.61 12.49 40.01
CA LYS A 47 -11.21 11.13 40.40
C LYS A 47 -11.66 10.10 39.38
N GLU A 48 -12.90 10.20 38.90
CA GLU A 48 -13.47 9.32 37.87
C GLU A 48 -12.69 9.40 36.55
N LYS A 49 -12.36 10.62 36.07
CA LYS A 49 -11.60 10.80 34.83
C LYS A 49 -10.20 10.20 34.93
N LEU A 50 -9.52 10.40 36.07
CA LEU A 50 -8.20 9.82 36.31
C LEU A 50 -8.27 8.28 36.38
N ALA A 51 -9.19 7.73 37.17
CA ALA A 51 -9.37 6.29 37.33
C ALA A 51 -9.72 5.57 36.02
N LYS A 52 -10.57 6.17 35.18
CA LYS A 52 -10.95 5.62 33.87
C LYS A 52 -9.74 5.37 32.95
N HIS A 53 -8.67 6.16 33.08
CA HIS A 53 -7.51 6.13 32.19
C HIS A 53 -6.19 5.73 32.89
N SER A 54 -6.22 5.36 34.18
CA SER A 54 -5.04 4.99 34.95
C SER A 54 -5.40 4.00 36.06
N THR A 55 -4.83 2.80 35.99
CA THR A 55 -5.03 1.77 37.03
C THR A 55 -4.43 2.17 38.37
N TYR A 56 -3.40 3.03 38.37
CA TYR A 56 -2.85 3.68 39.57
C TYR A 56 -3.91 4.56 40.27
N PHE A 57 -4.56 5.47 39.54
CA PHE A 57 -5.60 6.33 40.12
C PHE A 57 -6.91 5.60 40.41
N GLU A 58 -7.26 4.58 39.64
CA GLU A 58 -8.36 3.65 39.96
C GLU A 58 -8.12 2.98 41.32
N GLY A 59 -6.91 2.45 41.54
CA GLY A 59 -6.49 1.92 42.82
C GLY A 59 -6.60 2.96 43.93
N MET A 60 -5.95 4.10 43.75
CA MET A 60 -5.88 5.18 44.74
C MET A 60 -7.24 5.70 45.21
N PHE A 61 -8.20 5.87 44.29
CA PHE A 61 -9.46 6.55 44.60
C PHE A 61 -10.67 5.61 44.80
N PHE A 62 -10.66 4.40 44.24
CA PHE A 62 -11.84 3.52 44.26
C PHE A 62 -11.64 2.22 45.05
N LYS A 63 -10.40 1.81 45.35
CA LYS A 63 -10.08 0.67 46.23
C LYS A 63 -9.90 1.14 47.69
N GLU A 64 -9.56 0.24 48.61
CA GLU A 64 -9.48 0.53 50.06
C GLU A 64 -8.17 1.23 50.48
N PHE A 65 -7.85 2.35 49.83
CA PHE A 65 -6.73 3.23 50.18
C PHE A 65 -7.24 4.50 50.90
N SER A 66 -6.42 5.04 51.80
CA SER A 66 -6.78 6.23 52.61
C SER A 66 -7.00 7.50 51.77
N GLU A 67 -6.46 7.50 50.56
CA GLU A 67 -6.48 8.54 49.54
C GLU A 67 -7.89 8.78 48.98
N LYS A 68 -8.75 7.76 48.99
CA LYS A 68 -10.15 7.79 48.55
C LYS A 68 -10.94 8.96 49.15
N ASP A 69 -10.83 9.17 50.45
CA ASP A 69 -11.59 10.20 51.18
C ASP A 69 -10.87 11.55 51.26
N LYS A 70 -9.63 11.65 50.74
CA LYS A 70 -8.85 12.89 50.75
C LYS A 70 -9.32 13.84 49.64
N LYS A 71 -9.28 15.15 49.95
CA LYS A 71 -9.47 16.25 48.98
C LYS A 71 -8.16 16.74 48.37
N GLU A 72 -7.06 16.65 49.11
CA GLU A 72 -5.71 16.92 48.60
C GLU A 72 -4.85 15.65 48.76
N VAL A 73 -4.17 15.23 47.70
CA VAL A 73 -3.27 14.06 47.68
C VAL A 73 -1.92 14.46 47.09
N LYS A 74 -0.82 14.00 47.68
CA LYS A 74 0.54 14.30 47.21
C LYS A 74 1.06 13.13 46.37
N ILE A 75 1.67 13.44 45.23
CA ILE A 75 2.39 12.49 44.36
C ILE A 75 3.86 12.92 44.34
N GLY A 76 4.77 12.06 44.76
CA GLY A 76 6.20 12.39 44.88
C GLY A 76 7.04 11.92 43.69
N GLU A 77 6.56 10.87 43.04
CA GLU A 77 7.27 10.04 42.06
C GLU A 77 7.34 10.74 40.69
N LEU A 78 6.33 11.53 40.33
CA LEU A 78 6.23 12.21 39.03
C LEU A 78 6.84 13.62 39.04
N ARG A 79 7.28 14.09 37.87
CA ARG A 79 7.59 15.51 37.63
C ARG A 79 6.29 16.27 37.26
N PRO A 80 6.14 17.56 37.61
CA PRO A 80 4.92 18.31 37.30
C PRO A 80 4.68 18.53 35.80
N ASP A 81 5.74 18.73 35.02
CA ASP A 81 5.70 18.85 33.56
C ASP A 81 5.20 17.56 32.90
N VAL A 82 5.77 16.42 33.25
CA VAL A 82 5.34 15.11 32.74
C VAL A 82 3.91 14.77 33.19
N PHE A 83 3.51 15.20 34.39
CA PHE A 83 2.10 15.07 34.81
C PHE A 83 1.16 15.96 34.01
N GLN A 84 1.60 17.15 33.56
CA GLN A 84 0.80 17.97 32.64
C GLN A 84 0.64 17.28 31.28
N LEU A 85 1.70 16.67 30.71
CA LEU A 85 1.61 15.88 29.47
C LEU A 85 0.58 14.74 29.58
N PHE A 86 0.53 14.06 30.73
CA PHE A 86 -0.50 13.05 31.01
C PHE A 86 -1.92 13.66 30.98
N ILE A 87 -2.14 14.80 31.66
CA ILE A 87 -3.44 15.49 31.67
C ILE A 87 -3.84 15.97 30.26
N ASP A 88 -2.89 16.47 29.48
CA ASP A 88 -3.10 16.90 28.09
C ASP A 88 -3.51 15.72 27.21
N ALA A 89 -2.83 14.57 27.32
CA ALA A 89 -3.21 13.33 26.64
C ALA A 89 -4.64 12.88 27.01
N LEU A 90 -5.03 12.98 28.29
CA LEU A 90 -6.42 12.72 28.73
C LEU A 90 -7.45 13.76 28.23
N ASN A 91 -6.99 14.91 27.73
CA ASN A 91 -7.82 15.92 27.06
C ASN A 91 -7.80 15.79 25.53
N GLY A 92 -7.04 14.82 24.98
CA GLY A 92 -6.85 14.64 23.53
C GLY A 92 -5.86 15.62 22.91
N ILE A 93 -5.16 16.42 23.73
CA ILE A 93 -4.12 17.36 23.29
C ILE A 93 -2.81 16.57 23.13
N ASN A 94 -2.16 16.68 21.98
CA ASN A 94 -0.82 16.14 21.79
C ASN A 94 0.23 17.22 22.09
N SER A 95 0.86 17.14 23.26
CA SER A 95 1.94 18.04 23.72
C SER A 95 3.26 17.31 23.96
N ILE A 96 3.35 16.04 23.59
CA ILE A 96 4.55 15.21 23.75
C ILE A 96 5.60 15.64 22.71
N THR A 97 6.86 15.67 23.12
CA THR A 97 8.02 15.93 22.26
C THR A 97 9.15 14.96 22.61
N ASP A 98 10.17 14.87 21.75
CA ASP A 98 11.30 13.96 21.94
C ASP A 98 12.06 14.18 23.25
N GLU A 99 12.19 15.44 23.71
CA GLU A 99 12.83 15.80 25.00
C GLU A 99 12.15 15.12 26.21
N TYR A 100 10.84 14.89 26.14
CA TYR A 100 10.05 14.34 27.24
C TYR A 100 9.59 12.90 27.01
N SER A 101 9.78 12.34 25.82
CA SER A 101 9.18 11.06 25.39
C SER A 101 9.60 9.87 26.27
N GLU A 102 10.89 9.77 26.61
CA GLU A 102 11.45 8.74 27.50
C GLU A 102 10.82 8.81 28.91
N ILE A 103 10.79 10.00 29.52
CA ILE A 103 10.27 10.20 30.88
C ILE A 103 8.73 10.12 30.92
N ALA A 104 8.07 10.47 29.81
CA ALA A 104 6.64 10.27 29.62
C ALA A 104 6.30 8.77 29.52
N LEU A 105 7.13 7.96 28.87
CA LEU A 105 6.95 6.50 28.79
C LEU A 105 7.07 5.86 30.18
N ASP A 106 8.09 6.24 30.95
CA ASP A 106 8.24 5.90 32.37
C ASP A 106 6.98 6.23 33.19
N ALA A 107 6.44 7.45 33.00
CA ALA A 107 5.23 7.89 33.69
C ALA A 107 3.97 7.14 33.24
N ALA A 108 3.84 6.78 31.95
CA ALA A 108 2.73 5.99 31.43
C ALA A 108 2.70 4.58 32.02
N ILE A 109 3.88 3.95 32.18
CA ILE A 109 4.07 2.67 32.85
C ILE A 109 3.72 2.78 34.33
N PHE A 110 4.27 3.76 35.05
CA PHE A 110 3.98 4.00 36.48
C PHE A 110 2.49 4.23 36.75
N LEU A 111 1.82 5.04 35.91
CA LEU A 111 0.40 5.32 36.02
C LEU A 111 -0.49 4.16 35.54
N GLY A 112 0.08 3.18 34.83
CA GLY A 112 -0.68 2.13 34.16
C GLY A 112 -1.72 2.71 33.20
N SER A 113 -1.31 3.67 32.36
CA SER A 113 -2.20 4.41 31.47
C SER A 113 -1.97 4.05 30.00
N ALA A 114 -2.81 3.17 29.46
CA ALA A 114 -2.79 2.83 28.04
C ALA A 114 -3.02 4.06 27.14
N THR A 115 -3.93 4.96 27.51
CA THR A 115 -4.21 6.19 26.72
C THR A 115 -2.99 7.11 26.62
N PHE A 116 -2.16 7.19 27.66
CA PHE A 116 -0.95 8.00 27.61
C PHE A 116 0.18 7.30 26.86
N GLU A 117 0.35 5.98 27.08
CA GLU A 117 1.24 5.13 26.27
C GLU A 117 0.95 5.27 24.77
N ASP A 118 -0.31 5.11 24.35
CA ASP A 118 -0.73 5.20 22.95
C ASP A 118 -0.43 6.58 22.32
N LYS A 119 -0.49 7.66 23.11
CA LYS A 119 -0.12 9.01 22.65
C LYS A 119 1.38 9.20 22.48
N ILE A 120 2.19 8.58 23.33
CA ILE A 120 3.66 8.57 23.21
C ILE A 120 4.08 7.72 22.00
N LEU A 121 3.44 6.57 21.78
CA LEU A 121 3.65 5.74 20.60
C LEU A 121 3.27 6.44 19.29
N GLN A 122 2.16 7.19 19.29
CA GLN A 122 1.77 8.03 18.15
C GLN A 122 2.86 9.08 17.84
N HIS A 123 3.40 9.76 18.87
CA HIS A 123 4.49 10.70 18.68
C HIS A 123 5.74 10.05 18.05
N PHE A 124 6.16 8.88 18.55
CA PHE A 124 7.27 8.11 17.98
C PHE A 124 7.05 7.65 16.52
N ALA A 125 5.80 7.43 16.09
CA ALA A 125 5.48 7.01 14.74
C ALA A 125 5.39 8.16 13.72
N GLU A 126 4.90 9.32 14.15
CA GLU A 126 4.48 10.40 13.25
C GLU A 126 5.40 11.64 13.28
N ASN A 127 5.98 11.99 14.44
CA ASN A 127 6.54 13.32 14.69
C ASN A 127 7.92 13.32 15.39
N SER A 128 8.57 12.16 15.52
CA SER A 128 9.81 11.99 16.29
C SER A 128 11.05 11.92 15.40
N GLU A 129 12.12 12.59 15.82
CA GLU A 129 13.46 12.48 15.23
C GLU A 129 14.30 11.35 15.87
N ILE A 130 13.79 10.72 16.94
CA ILE A 130 14.45 9.61 17.64
C ILE A 130 14.49 8.38 16.73
N SER A 131 15.68 7.87 16.44
CA SER A 131 15.84 6.77 15.47
C SER A 131 15.20 5.47 15.97
N LEU A 132 14.82 4.59 15.03
CA LEU A 132 14.30 3.26 15.35
C LEU A 132 15.23 2.45 16.29
N LYS A 133 16.55 2.71 16.25
CA LYS A 133 17.55 2.10 17.14
C LYS A 133 17.43 2.59 18.58
N GLU A 134 17.27 3.89 18.80
CA GLU A 134 16.99 4.42 20.14
C GLU A 134 15.60 3.94 20.63
N GLN A 135 14.58 3.95 19.77
CA GLN A 135 13.24 3.44 20.12
C GLN A 135 13.27 1.94 20.50
N PHE A 136 14.05 1.11 19.78
CA PHE A 136 14.26 -0.31 20.12
C PHE A 136 14.89 -0.46 21.51
N LYS A 137 15.93 0.34 21.79
CA LYS A 137 16.62 0.35 23.08
C LYS A 137 15.67 0.71 24.22
N MET A 138 14.89 1.79 24.07
CA MET A 138 13.86 2.18 25.05
C MET A 138 12.83 1.06 25.26
N ALA A 139 12.37 0.41 24.18
CA ALA A 139 11.39 -0.65 24.25
C ALA A 139 11.87 -1.87 25.07
N GLU A 140 13.16 -2.23 24.99
CA GLU A 140 13.74 -3.30 25.81
C GLU A 140 14.04 -2.87 27.25
N GLU A 141 14.58 -1.65 27.45
CA GLU A 141 14.89 -1.11 28.78
C GLU A 141 13.62 -0.94 29.65
N TYR A 142 12.56 -0.40 29.05
CA TYR A 142 11.25 -0.22 29.70
C TYR A 142 10.32 -1.44 29.57
N LYS A 143 10.71 -2.46 28.79
CA LYS A 143 9.94 -3.69 28.52
C LYS A 143 8.56 -3.41 27.89
N THR A 144 8.47 -2.32 27.13
CA THR A 144 7.26 -1.81 26.49
C THR A 144 6.96 -2.62 25.22
N HIS A 145 6.13 -3.65 25.36
CA HIS A 145 5.78 -4.53 24.23
C HIS A 145 5.19 -3.78 23.02
N LYS A 146 4.31 -2.80 23.24
CA LYS A 146 3.69 -2.06 22.13
C LYS A 146 4.74 -1.31 21.31
N LEU A 147 5.67 -0.63 21.97
CA LEU A 147 6.79 0.06 21.31
C LEU A 147 7.67 -0.94 20.55
N MET A 148 8.00 -2.10 21.15
CA MET A 148 8.80 -3.12 20.48
C MET A 148 8.14 -3.66 19.20
N VAL A 149 6.81 -3.88 19.23
CA VAL A 149 6.04 -4.28 18.04
C VAL A 149 6.05 -3.19 16.97
N GLN A 150 5.80 -1.93 17.37
CA GLN A 150 5.82 -0.77 16.45
C GLN A 150 7.18 -0.64 15.77
N VAL A 151 8.27 -0.63 16.55
CA VAL A 151 9.64 -0.52 16.03
C VAL A 151 9.96 -1.67 15.07
N CYS A 152 9.66 -2.92 15.44
CA CYS A 152 9.89 -4.07 14.55
C CYS A 152 9.09 -3.95 13.24
N ALA A 153 7.83 -3.52 13.30
CA ALA A 153 7.00 -3.33 12.10
C ALA A 153 7.52 -2.21 11.18
N SER A 154 8.19 -1.18 11.72
CA SER A 154 8.78 -0.08 10.97
C SER A 154 10.09 -0.41 10.25
N ILE A 155 10.79 -1.51 10.60
CA ILE A 155 12.03 -1.95 9.94
C ILE A 155 11.70 -2.47 8.53
N LYS A 156 12.20 -1.83 7.48
CA LYS A 156 11.79 -2.08 6.08
C LYS A 156 12.55 -3.20 5.38
N ASP A 157 13.81 -3.42 5.76
CA ASP A 157 14.73 -4.31 5.07
C ASP A 157 15.79 -4.91 6.03
N ALA A 158 16.60 -5.84 5.51
CA ALA A 158 17.63 -6.52 6.30
C ALA A 158 18.81 -5.61 6.71
N TYR A 159 19.04 -4.49 6.03
CA TYR A 159 20.07 -3.52 6.42
C TYR A 159 19.62 -2.71 7.64
N GLN A 160 18.39 -2.19 7.59
CA GLN A 160 17.77 -1.54 8.76
C GLN A 160 17.67 -2.49 9.96
N LEU A 161 17.47 -3.79 9.72
CA LEU A 161 17.47 -4.79 10.79
C LEU A 161 18.85 -4.91 11.51
N ASP A 162 19.97 -4.96 10.77
CA ASP A 162 21.34 -4.97 11.37
C ASP A 162 21.69 -3.64 12.04
N GLU A 163 21.14 -2.51 11.56
CA GLU A 163 21.36 -1.21 12.16
C GLU A 163 20.60 -1.03 13.49
N VAL A 164 19.31 -1.40 13.51
CA VAL A 164 18.38 -1.20 14.63
C VAL A 164 18.58 -2.23 15.73
N VAL A 165 18.77 -3.52 15.39
CA VAL A 165 18.84 -4.61 16.37
C VAL A 165 20.29 -4.76 16.88
N PRO A 166 20.54 -4.62 18.19
CA PRO A 166 21.88 -4.87 18.76
C PRO A 166 22.40 -6.29 18.49
N LYS A 167 23.71 -6.40 18.22
CA LYS A 167 24.38 -7.68 17.88
C LYS A 167 24.41 -8.70 19.02
N ASP A 168 24.34 -8.24 20.27
CA ASP A 168 24.22 -9.11 21.44
C ASP A 168 22.75 -9.42 21.72
N LEU A 169 22.28 -10.51 21.11
CA LEU A 169 20.93 -11.02 21.30
C LEU A 169 20.74 -11.68 22.68
N ASP A 170 21.78 -12.12 23.38
CA ASP A 170 21.61 -12.91 24.60
C ASP A 170 20.94 -12.09 25.71
N SER A 171 21.23 -10.78 25.74
CA SER A 171 20.63 -9.79 26.62
C SER A 171 19.10 -9.67 26.53
N PHE A 172 18.49 -9.97 25.38
CA PHE A 172 17.06 -9.71 25.15
C PHE A 172 16.13 -10.73 25.82
N CYS A 173 14.96 -10.26 26.23
CA CYS A 173 13.88 -11.13 26.66
C CYS A 173 13.35 -12.01 25.51
N ASN A 174 12.82 -13.18 25.83
CA ASN A 174 12.31 -14.13 24.83
C ASN A 174 11.22 -13.52 23.92
N ARG A 175 10.47 -12.52 24.40
CA ARG A 175 9.43 -11.85 23.63
C ARG A 175 10.02 -10.98 22.52
N THR A 176 11.08 -10.23 22.82
CA THR A 176 11.84 -9.43 21.85
C THR A 176 12.56 -10.33 20.85
N LYS A 177 13.17 -11.43 21.31
CA LYS A 177 13.75 -12.46 20.42
C LYS A 177 12.72 -12.99 19.41
N ASN A 178 11.49 -13.28 19.86
CA ASN A 178 10.42 -13.73 18.98
C ASN A 178 9.98 -12.65 17.98
N LEU A 179 9.84 -11.38 18.39
CA LEU A 179 9.45 -10.27 17.50
C LEU A 179 10.51 -10.00 16.44
N VAL A 180 11.79 -9.93 16.84
CA VAL A 180 12.93 -9.78 15.91
C VAL A 180 12.95 -10.96 14.94
N MET A 181 12.86 -12.21 15.42
CA MET A 181 12.88 -13.41 14.58
C MET A 181 11.69 -13.47 13.61
N GLN A 182 10.49 -13.06 14.05
CA GLN A 182 9.33 -12.94 13.18
C GLN A 182 9.61 -11.89 12.09
N ARG A 183 10.11 -10.71 12.45
CA ARG A 183 10.42 -9.67 11.46
C ARG A 183 11.50 -10.13 10.48
N SER A 184 12.54 -10.84 10.94
CA SER A 184 13.54 -11.45 10.06
C SER A 184 12.89 -12.40 9.05
N PHE A 185 11.91 -13.22 9.45
CA PHE A 185 11.21 -14.11 8.53
C PHE A 185 10.25 -13.39 7.57
N GLU A 186 9.63 -12.29 7.98
CA GLU A 186 8.84 -11.42 7.10
C GLU A 186 9.73 -10.76 6.03
N LEU A 187 10.88 -10.21 6.44
CA LEU A 187 11.86 -9.56 5.56
C LEU A 187 12.56 -10.54 4.60
N LEU A 188 12.72 -11.80 5.02
CA LEU A 188 13.20 -12.89 4.15
C LEU A 188 12.08 -13.53 3.31
N GLY A 189 10.82 -13.09 3.45
CA GLY A 189 9.65 -13.62 2.72
C GLY A 189 9.09 -14.95 3.25
N ILE A 190 9.76 -15.61 4.18
CA ILE A 190 9.45 -16.95 4.71
C ILE A 190 8.11 -16.97 5.48
N ARG A 191 7.71 -15.85 6.09
CA ARG A 191 6.47 -15.72 6.87
C ARG A 191 5.86 -14.33 6.73
N LYS A 192 5.55 -13.91 5.50
CA LYS A 192 4.73 -12.70 5.32
C LYS A 192 3.38 -12.90 6.06
N PRO A 193 2.77 -11.84 6.62
CA PRO A 193 1.36 -11.90 6.97
C PRO A 193 0.53 -12.11 5.70
N PRO A 194 -0.73 -12.55 5.81
CA PRO A 194 -1.65 -12.62 4.67
C PRO A 194 -1.63 -11.29 3.91
N SER A 195 -1.56 -11.37 2.59
CA SER A 195 -1.63 -10.18 1.74
C SER A 195 -2.93 -9.42 2.04
N PRO A 196 -2.92 -8.08 2.06
CA PRO A 196 -4.17 -7.34 2.18
C PRO A 196 -5.14 -7.76 1.06
N PRO A 197 -6.46 -7.64 1.28
CA PRO A 197 -7.46 -8.01 0.28
C PRO A 197 -7.10 -7.42 -1.08
N LEU A 198 -7.17 -8.25 -2.14
CA LEU A 198 -6.89 -7.82 -3.49
C LEU A 198 -7.76 -6.60 -3.82
N PRO A 199 -7.20 -5.51 -4.39
CA PRO A 199 -8.00 -4.32 -4.70
C PRO A 199 -9.19 -4.68 -5.60
N GLU A 200 -10.37 -4.18 -5.27
CA GLU A 200 -11.55 -4.26 -6.16
C GLU A 200 -11.38 -3.38 -7.40
N ASP A 201 -10.52 -2.35 -7.31
CA ASP A 201 -10.14 -1.49 -8.43
C ASP A 201 -9.13 -2.19 -9.37
N PRO A 202 -9.45 -2.36 -10.67
CA PRO A 202 -8.59 -3.08 -11.61
C PRO A 202 -7.20 -2.46 -11.81
N ASP A 203 -7.08 -1.13 -11.74
CA ASP A 203 -5.79 -0.47 -11.94
C ASP A 203 -4.89 -0.60 -10.72
N GLN A 204 -5.45 -0.52 -9.51
CA GLN A 204 -4.71 -0.83 -8.28
C GLN A 204 -4.27 -2.30 -8.23
N TYR A 205 -5.13 -3.23 -8.66
CA TYR A 205 -4.77 -4.64 -8.76
C TYR A 205 -3.63 -4.85 -9.78
N PHE A 206 -3.73 -4.22 -10.95
CA PHE A 206 -2.70 -4.27 -11.99
C PHE A 206 -1.36 -3.67 -11.51
N GLU A 207 -1.34 -2.46 -10.94
CA GLU A 207 -0.11 -1.86 -10.45
C GLU A 207 0.49 -2.60 -9.25
N ASN A 208 -0.32 -3.25 -8.40
CA ASN A 208 0.19 -4.14 -7.36
C ASN A 208 0.90 -5.38 -7.96
N ARG A 209 0.35 -5.99 -9.01
CA ARG A 209 1.00 -7.08 -9.76
C ARG A 209 2.27 -6.60 -10.46
N MET A 210 2.26 -5.41 -11.07
CA MET A 210 3.45 -4.79 -11.65
C MET A 210 4.55 -4.56 -10.61
N ASN A 211 4.19 -4.05 -9.43
CA ASN A 211 5.15 -3.81 -8.34
C ASN A 211 5.82 -5.11 -7.86
N GLN A 212 5.07 -6.21 -7.76
CA GLN A 212 5.62 -7.54 -7.44
C GLN A 212 6.65 -8.02 -8.48
N ILE A 213 6.36 -7.82 -9.78
CA ILE A 213 7.30 -8.13 -10.87
C ILE A 213 8.57 -7.28 -10.74
N ILE A 214 8.44 -5.97 -10.47
CA ILE A 214 9.59 -5.06 -10.29
C ILE A 214 10.42 -5.45 -9.05
N ASP A 215 9.80 -5.81 -7.93
CA ASP A 215 10.50 -6.33 -6.74
C ASP A 215 11.30 -7.60 -7.07
N GLN A 216 10.73 -8.53 -7.83
CA GLN A 216 11.41 -9.77 -8.20
C GLN A 216 12.61 -9.52 -9.13
N VAL A 217 12.50 -8.56 -10.06
CA VAL A 217 13.59 -8.06 -10.92
C VAL A 217 14.72 -7.42 -10.11
N GLU A 218 14.39 -6.67 -9.05
CA GLU A 218 15.39 -5.94 -8.26
C GLU A 218 16.07 -6.81 -7.19
N ILE A 219 15.40 -7.86 -6.69
CA ILE A 219 15.90 -8.69 -5.57
C ILE A 219 16.44 -10.06 -6.03
N HIS A 220 15.83 -10.73 -7.03
CA HIS A 220 16.02 -12.17 -7.27
C HIS A 220 16.42 -12.53 -8.72
N ASN A 221 17.52 -11.94 -9.20
CA ASN A 221 18.13 -12.17 -10.53
C ASN A 221 18.56 -13.61 -10.89
N HIS A 222 18.21 -14.62 -10.07
CA HIS A 222 18.58 -16.02 -10.28
C HIS A 222 17.39 -16.96 -10.61
N HIS A 223 16.15 -16.47 -10.57
CA HIS A 223 14.95 -17.25 -10.90
C HIS A 223 14.16 -16.69 -12.09
N GLY A 224 14.87 -16.46 -13.20
CA GLY A 224 14.29 -15.82 -14.38
C GLY A 224 13.07 -16.54 -14.99
N GLN A 225 12.96 -17.87 -14.87
CA GLN A 225 11.78 -18.59 -15.33
C GLN A 225 10.51 -18.23 -14.55
N ILE A 226 10.59 -18.08 -13.22
CA ILE A 226 9.45 -17.66 -12.38
C ILE A 226 8.97 -16.26 -12.78
N LEU A 227 9.92 -15.37 -13.09
CA LEU A 227 9.66 -14.01 -13.54
C LEU A 227 9.01 -13.99 -14.94
N GLY A 228 9.45 -14.86 -15.86
CA GLY A 228 8.80 -15.07 -17.15
C GLY A 228 7.34 -15.53 -16.98
N ASP A 229 7.11 -16.56 -16.16
CA ASP A 229 5.78 -17.07 -15.85
C ASP A 229 4.87 -15.98 -15.22
N GLN A 230 5.40 -15.08 -14.37
CA GLN A 230 4.65 -13.94 -13.80
C GLN A 230 4.25 -12.90 -14.84
N ILE A 231 5.17 -12.57 -15.75
CA ILE A 231 4.97 -11.61 -16.84
C ILE A 231 3.86 -12.12 -17.78
N GLU A 232 3.91 -13.40 -18.12
CA GLU A 232 2.92 -14.08 -18.96
C GLU A 232 1.53 -14.12 -18.29
N LEU A 233 1.46 -14.52 -17.02
CA LEU A 233 0.22 -14.51 -16.23
C LEU A 233 -0.39 -13.12 -16.06
N LEU A 234 0.41 -12.05 -16.09
CA LEU A 234 -0.11 -10.69 -16.03
C LEU A 234 -0.63 -10.23 -17.40
N LEU A 235 0.10 -10.52 -18.48
CA LEU A 235 -0.34 -10.17 -19.83
C LEU A 235 -1.68 -10.82 -20.16
N GLU A 236 -1.79 -12.14 -20.00
CA GLU A 236 -3.02 -12.87 -20.30
C GLU A 236 -4.19 -12.42 -19.41
N HIS A 237 -3.92 -12.03 -18.16
CA HIS A 237 -4.94 -11.44 -17.30
C HIS A 237 -5.45 -10.10 -17.85
N VAL A 238 -4.55 -9.19 -18.21
CA VAL A 238 -4.91 -7.86 -18.78
C VAL A 238 -5.66 -7.99 -20.10
N LEU A 239 -5.26 -8.95 -20.95
CA LEU A 239 -5.96 -9.25 -22.21
C LEU A 239 -7.36 -9.78 -21.93
N LEU A 240 -7.50 -10.80 -21.06
CA LEU A 240 -8.79 -11.42 -20.75
C LEU A 240 -9.77 -10.43 -20.13
N GLU A 241 -9.35 -9.66 -19.11
CA GLU A 241 -10.19 -8.59 -18.52
C GLU A 241 -10.56 -7.53 -19.56
N GLY A 242 -9.63 -7.18 -20.46
CA GLY A 242 -9.88 -6.29 -21.59
C GLY A 242 -10.99 -6.79 -22.54
N HIS A 243 -11.18 -8.11 -22.65
CA HIS A 243 -12.23 -8.75 -23.45
C HIS A 243 -13.51 -9.06 -22.65
N MET A 244 -13.56 -8.95 -21.31
CA MET A 244 -14.72 -9.35 -20.51
C MET A 244 -16.04 -8.65 -20.91
N HIS A 245 -15.95 -7.45 -21.50
CA HIS A 245 -17.10 -6.69 -22.00
C HIS A 245 -17.67 -7.18 -23.34
N GLU A 246 -16.98 -8.11 -24.03
CA GLU A 246 -17.39 -8.72 -25.29
C GLU A 246 -18.19 -10.03 -25.06
N PHE A 247 -18.13 -10.58 -23.83
CA PHE A 247 -18.93 -11.72 -23.37
C PHE A 247 -20.29 -11.27 -22.80
N SER A 248 -21.24 -12.19 -22.64
CA SER A 248 -22.53 -11.86 -22.05
C SER A 248 -22.47 -11.67 -20.52
N ASP A 249 -23.37 -10.85 -19.98
CA ASP A 249 -23.56 -10.66 -18.54
C ASP A 249 -23.66 -11.99 -17.76
N ALA A 250 -24.22 -13.04 -18.38
CA ALA A 250 -24.36 -14.36 -17.75
C ALA A 250 -23.01 -15.06 -17.55
N THR A 251 -22.06 -14.89 -18.47
CA THR A 251 -20.71 -15.48 -18.35
C THR A 251 -19.80 -14.64 -17.48
N VAL A 252 -19.90 -13.31 -17.54
CA VAL A 252 -19.25 -12.42 -16.57
C VAL A 252 -19.69 -12.78 -15.14
N GLN A 253 -20.98 -13.01 -14.93
CA GLN A 253 -21.50 -13.45 -13.63
C GLN A 253 -21.09 -14.89 -13.28
N THR A 254 -21.02 -15.80 -14.24
CA THR A 254 -20.53 -17.18 -14.02
C THR A 254 -19.08 -17.20 -13.53
N VAL A 255 -18.20 -16.44 -14.18
CA VAL A 255 -16.79 -16.26 -13.76
C VAL A 255 -16.74 -15.65 -12.35
N ARG A 256 -17.54 -14.62 -12.09
CA ARG A 256 -17.60 -13.94 -10.78
C ARG A 256 -18.09 -14.84 -9.65
N ASP A 257 -19.03 -15.74 -9.93
CA ASP A 257 -19.62 -16.62 -8.93
C ASP A 257 -18.95 -17.98 -8.76
N ASN A 258 -18.00 -18.32 -9.62
CA ASN A 258 -17.26 -19.57 -9.57
C ASN A 258 -16.62 -19.80 -8.18
N PRO A 259 -17.06 -20.83 -7.40
CA PRO A 259 -16.60 -21.04 -6.04
C PRO A 259 -15.14 -21.49 -5.97
N LEU A 260 -14.63 -22.18 -7.01
CA LEU A 260 -13.23 -22.60 -7.07
C LEU A 260 -12.30 -21.41 -7.28
N ILE A 261 -12.74 -20.38 -8.01
CA ILE A 261 -11.99 -19.11 -8.13
C ILE A 261 -11.96 -18.40 -6.78
N LYS A 262 -13.07 -18.35 -6.03
CA LYS A 262 -13.12 -17.75 -4.68
C LYS A 262 -12.16 -18.45 -3.71
N GLU A 263 -12.18 -19.79 -3.63
CA GLU A 263 -11.21 -20.57 -2.83
C GLU A 263 -9.74 -20.31 -3.23
N LEU A 264 -9.45 -20.20 -4.53
CA LEU A 264 -8.10 -19.93 -5.01
C LEU A 264 -7.66 -18.48 -4.71
N VAL A 265 -8.57 -17.52 -4.71
CA VAL A 265 -8.29 -16.14 -4.28
C VAL A 265 -7.98 -16.06 -2.79
N ASP A 266 -8.69 -16.83 -1.95
CA ASP A 266 -8.37 -16.94 -0.52
C ASP A 266 -6.99 -17.60 -0.31
N GLU A 267 -6.69 -18.69 -1.03
CA GLU A 267 -5.34 -19.30 -1.01
C GLU A 267 -4.23 -18.38 -1.53
N LEU A 268 -4.54 -17.48 -2.48
CA LEU A 268 -3.59 -16.51 -3.02
C LEU A 268 -3.19 -15.44 -2.00
N GLN A 269 -4.06 -15.09 -1.05
CA GLN A 269 -3.75 -14.14 0.02
C GLN A 269 -2.73 -14.73 1.01
N GLU A 270 -2.79 -16.04 1.26
CA GLU A 270 -1.89 -16.80 2.12
C GLU A 270 -0.61 -17.32 1.40
N ALA A 271 -0.45 -17.00 0.10
CA ALA A 271 0.68 -17.45 -0.70
C ALA A 271 1.88 -16.49 -0.57
N HIS A 272 3.02 -17.00 -0.11
CA HIS A 272 4.22 -16.19 0.14
C HIS A 272 5.32 -16.38 -0.90
N GLU A 273 5.38 -17.56 -1.52
CA GLU A 273 6.45 -17.99 -2.41
C GLU A 273 6.06 -17.73 -3.88
N PRO A 274 6.94 -17.15 -4.71
CA PRO A 274 6.63 -16.82 -6.11
C PRO A 274 6.09 -17.97 -6.96
N GLU A 275 6.56 -19.20 -6.78
CA GLU A 275 6.01 -20.35 -7.52
C GLU A 275 4.58 -20.66 -7.08
N GLU A 276 4.29 -20.54 -5.78
CA GLU A 276 2.97 -20.82 -5.23
C GLU A 276 1.95 -19.77 -5.69
N VAL A 277 2.36 -18.50 -5.75
CA VAL A 277 1.60 -17.41 -6.37
C VAL A 277 1.30 -17.72 -7.84
N ASN A 278 2.32 -18.08 -8.65
CA ASN A 278 2.15 -18.43 -10.06
C ASN A 278 1.21 -19.63 -10.26
N PHE A 279 1.40 -20.69 -9.46
CA PHE A 279 0.59 -21.91 -9.50
C PHE A 279 -0.90 -21.66 -9.19
N ILE A 280 -1.20 -20.77 -8.25
CA ILE A 280 -2.57 -20.40 -7.90
C ILE A 280 -3.18 -19.49 -8.98
N GLN A 281 -2.43 -18.48 -9.43
CA GLN A 281 -2.89 -17.54 -10.47
C GLN A 281 -3.17 -18.22 -11.81
N ALA A 282 -2.30 -19.15 -12.24
CA ALA A 282 -2.52 -19.92 -13.46
C ALA A 282 -3.78 -20.80 -13.37
N GLN A 283 -4.09 -21.36 -12.20
CA GLN A 283 -5.34 -22.09 -12.00
C GLN A 283 -6.58 -21.19 -12.06
N ILE A 284 -6.52 -19.98 -11.49
CA ILE A 284 -7.60 -18.99 -11.61
C ILE A 284 -7.84 -18.65 -13.08
N MET A 285 -6.76 -18.36 -13.83
CA MET A 285 -6.85 -18.01 -15.26
C MET A 285 -7.45 -19.14 -16.10
N VAL A 286 -7.05 -20.40 -15.87
CA VAL A 286 -7.65 -21.57 -16.53
C VAL A 286 -9.16 -21.66 -16.25
N LEU A 287 -9.61 -21.45 -15.01
CA LEU A 287 -11.03 -21.48 -14.68
C LEU A 287 -11.79 -20.36 -15.42
N LYS A 288 -11.25 -19.14 -15.46
CA LYS A 288 -11.83 -18.03 -16.25
C LYS A 288 -11.94 -18.41 -17.73
N CYS A 289 -10.85 -18.87 -18.36
CA CYS A 289 -10.83 -19.27 -19.77
C CYS A 289 -11.82 -20.41 -20.08
N LYS A 290 -11.96 -21.39 -19.18
CA LYS A 290 -12.94 -22.48 -19.30
C LYS A 290 -14.38 -22.01 -19.25
N ASP A 291 -14.68 -21.04 -18.39
CA ASP A 291 -16.02 -20.48 -18.27
C ASP A 291 -16.35 -19.62 -19.53
N CYS A 292 -15.41 -18.77 -19.98
CA CYS A 292 -15.53 -18.00 -21.22
C CYS A 292 -15.66 -18.87 -22.49
N TYR A 293 -14.96 -20.02 -22.58
CA TYR A 293 -15.04 -20.93 -23.73
C TYR A 293 -16.48 -21.38 -24.03
N THR A 294 -17.33 -21.49 -23.01
CA THR A 294 -18.71 -22.00 -23.19
C THR A 294 -19.60 -21.07 -24.02
N GLU A 295 -19.30 -19.77 -24.12
CA GLU A 295 -19.98 -18.87 -25.08
C GLU A 295 -19.37 -18.94 -26.47
N VAL A 296 -18.05 -19.07 -26.56
CA VAL A 296 -17.31 -19.11 -27.84
C VAL A 296 -17.66 -20.39 -28.63
N GLU A 297 -17.90 -21.52 -27.97
CA GLU A 297 -18.40 -22.75 -28.61
C GLU A 297 -19.80 -22.57 -29.26
N HIS A 298 -20.55 -21.52 -28.91
CA HIS A 298 -21.87 -21.22 -29.48
C HIS A 298 -21.87 -20.08 -30.51
N LEU A 299 -20.71 -19.48 -30.80
CA LEU A 299 -20.53 -18.38 -31.75
C LEU A 299 -19.76 -18.86 -32.99
N ASP A 300 -20.49 -19.37 -33.99
CA ASP A 300 -19.95 -19.91 -35.27
C ASP A 300 -19.16 -18.90 -36.15
N ASP A 301 -19.02 -17.63 -35.76
CA ASP A 301 -18.55 -16.54 -36.64
C ASP A 301 -17.62 -15.51 -35.96
N TRP A 302 -16.48 -15.95 -35.43
CA TRP A 302 -15.39 -15.04 -35.01
C TRP A 302 -14.46 -14.67 -36.18
N MET A 303 -14.97 -13.90 -37.13
CA MET A 303 -14.19 -13.37 -38.25
C MET A 303 -13.38 -12.10 -37.86
N ALA A 304 -12.11 -12.34 -37.50
CA ALA A 304 -10.97 -11.41 -37.40
C ALA A 304 -10.72 -10.62 -36.10
N PRO A 305 -9.45 -10.32 -35.74
CA PRO A 305 -8.21 -11.04 -36.04
C PRO A 305 -7.78 -11.87 -34.81
N VAL A 306 -8.07 -13.18 -34.84
CA VAL A 306 -7.57 -14.27 -33.96
C VAL A 306 -6.65 -13.81 -32.80
N PRO A 307 -7.18 -13.55 -31.58
CA PRO A 307 -6.41 -13.84 -30.36
C PRO A 307 -6.05 -15.34 -30.37
N PRO A 308 -4.98 -15.79 -29.70
CA PRO A 308 -4.63 -17.20 -29.66
C PRO A 308 -5.87 -18.03 -29.27
N PRO A 309 -6.17 -19.14 -29.99
CA PRO A 309 -7.35 -19.94 -29.66
C PRO A 309 -7.26 -20.34 -28.19
N ILE A 310 -8.39 -20.34 -27.47
CA ILE A 310 -8.41 -20.52 -26.01
C ILE A 310 -7.63 -21.79 -25.58
N SER A 311 -7.56 -22.81 -26.42
CA SER A 311 -6.69 -23.99 -26.25
C SER A 311 -5.20 -23.67 -26.08
N ALA A 312 -4.63 -22.74 -26.86
CA ALA A 312 -3.22 -22.34 -26.76
C ALA A 312 -2.92 -21.62 -25.43
N ILE A 313 -3.81 -20.71 -25.02
CA ILE A 313 -3.73 -20.02 -23.71
C ILE A 313 -3.83 -21.04 -22.56
N LEU A 314 -4.70 -22.05 -22.72
CA LEU A 314 -4.83 -23.16 -21.76
C LEU A 314 -3.60 -24.08 -21.74
N GLU A 315 -2.92 -24.32 -22.86
CA GLU A 315 -1.64 -25.05 -22.94
C GLU A 315 -0.54 -24.32 -22.16
N ASP A 316 -0.41 -23.02 -22.38
CA ASP A 316 0.57 -22.16 -21.71
C ASP A 316 0.35 -22.16 -20.19
N PHE A 317 -0.88 -21.96 -19.72
CA PHE A 317 -1.18 -22.08 -18.29
C PHE A 317 -0.97 -23.50 -17.74
N ALA A 318 -1.26 -24.55 -18.51
CA ALA A 318 -0.98 -25.92 -18.08
C ALA A 318 0.54 -26.16 -17.89
N ILE A 319 1.39 -25.56 -18.73
CA ILE A 319 2.84 -25.58 -18.56
C ILE A 319 3.26 -24.82 -17.29
N ILE A 320 2.74 -23.61 -17.06
CA ILE A 320 3.03 -22.81 -15.86
C ILE A 320 2.60 -23.55 -14.58
N ILE A 321 1.39 -24.12 -14.54
CA ILE A 321 0.91 -24.90 -13.39
C ILE A 321 1.84 -26.10 -13.12
N ASN A 322 2.29 -26.81 -14.16
CA ASN A 322 3.17 -27.97 -13.98
C ASN A 322 4.60 -27.60 -13.58
N ARG A 323 5.14 -26.48 -14.06
CA ARG A 323 6.46 -25.95 -13.63
C ARG A 323 6.47 -25.54 -12.15
N ASN A 324 5.39 -24.91 -11.69
CA ASN A 324 5.33 -24.30 -10.36
C ASN A 324 4.67 -25.20 -9.28
N LYS A 325 4.22 -26.42 -9.65
CA LYS A 325 3.51 -27.31 -8.73
C LYS A 325 4.40 -27.89 -7.63
N ARG A 326 3.93 -27.77 -6.38
CA ARG A 326 4.48 -28.48 -5.21
C ARG A 326 3.78 -29.84 -5.00
N PRO A 327 4.46 -30.89 -4.48
CA PRO A 327 3.93 -32.26 -4.42
C PRO A 327 2.59 -32.44 -3.68
N HIS A 328 2.25 -31.54 -2.77
CA HIS A 328 1.07 -31.61 -1.91
C HIS A 328 -0.12 -30.77 -2.40
N ARG A 329 0.02 -30.00 -3.50
CA ARG A 329 -1.05 -29.15 -4.03
C ARG A 329 -1.91 -29.91 -5.06
N SER A 330 -3.23 -29.67 -5.01
CA SER A 330 -4.24 -30.25 -5.90
C SER A 330 -4.37 -29.45 -7.20
N TYR A 331 -4.73 -30.11 -8.30
CA TYR A 331 -5.18 -29.45 -9.53
C TYR A 331 -6.71 -29.25 -9.47
N ARG A 332 -7.20 -28.07 -9.07
CA ARG A 332 -8.65 -27.77 -9.14
C ARG A 332 -9.14 -27.73 -10.60
N VAL A 333 -8.26 -27.35 -11.51
CA VAL A 333 -8.53 -27.15 -12.95
C VAL A 333 -8.85 -28.42 -13.74
N THR A 334 -8.56 -29.63 -13.23
CA THR A 334 -8.87 -30.90 -13.94
C THR A 334 -10.25 -31.46 -13.61
N LEU A 335 -11.02 -30.79 -12.74
CA LEU A 335 -12.39 -31.14 -12.39
C LEU A 335 -13.39 -30.66 -13.45
N GLY A 336 -14.53 -31.34 -13.56
CA GLY A 336 -15.63 -30.97 -14.45
C GLY A 336 -15.86 -31.95 -15.61
N ASP A 337 -17.11 -31.92 -16.10
CA ASP A 337 -17.66 -32.81 -17.12
C ASP A 337 -18.06 -32.06 -18.42
N ARG A 338 -17.66 -30.79 -18.58
CA ARG A 338 -17.86 -30.06 -19.84
C ARG A 338 -16.85 -30.56 -20.89
N LYS A 339 -17.15 -30.38 -22.17
CA LYS A 339 -16.23 -30.67 -23.28
C LYS A 339 -14.85 -30.00 -23.09
N ILE A 340 -14.83 -28.73 -22.68
CA ILE A 340 -13.59 -28.01 -22.37
C ILE A 340 -12.83 -28.58 -21.14
N ASP A 341 -13.53 -29.27 -20.23
CA ASP A 341 -12.87 -29.97 -19.12
C ASP A 341 -12.22 -31.28 -19.59
N GLU A 342 -12.77 -31.94 -20.61
CA GLU A 342 -12.15 -33.09 -21.29
C GLU A 342 -10.93 -32.68 -22.14
N GLU A 343 -11.08 -31.61 -22.92
CA GLU A 343 -10.01 -31.02 -23.73
C GLU A 343 -8.84 -30.58 -22.83
N TYR A 344 -9.14 -29.89 -21.73
CA TYR A 344 -8.13 -29.45 -20.77
C TYR A 344 -7.41 -30.60 -20.06
N ARG A 345 -8.06 -31.76 -19.85
CA ARG A 345 -7.37 -32.97 -19.34
C ARG A 345 -6.29 -33.45 -20.32
N SER A 346 -6.58 -33.44 -21.63
CA SER A 346 -5.60 -33.80 -22.67
C SER A 346 -4.45 -32.79 -22.75
N ILE A 347 -4.75 -31.49 -22.67
CA ILE A 347 -3.76 -30.42 -22.57
C ILE A 347 -2.85 -30.60 -21.34
N THR A 348 -3.43 -30.97 -20.19
CA THR A 348 -2.68 -31.21 -18.95
C THR A 348 -1.72 -32.40 -19.08
N GLU A 349 -2.13 -33.49 -19.73
CA GLU A 349 -1.26 -34.64 -20.01
C GLU A 349 -0.07 -34.27 -20.91
N PHE A 350 -0.31 -33.47 -21.95
CA PHE A 350 0.76 -32.94 -22.80
C PHE A 350 1.74 -32.06 -22.01
N ALA A 351 1.23 -31.11 -21.23
CA ALA A 351 2.07 -30.21 -20.42
C ALA A 351 2.93 -30.98 -19.40
N ILE A 352 2.39 -32.04 -18.76
CA ILE A 352 3.17 -32.92 -17.87
C ILE A 352 4.32 -33.58 -18.63
N GLN A 353 4.07 -34.14 -19.81
CA GLN A 353 5.11 -34.77 -20.63
C GLN A 353 6.15 -33.75 -21.12
N TYR A 354 5.72 -32.54 -21.51
CA TYR A 354 6.61 -31.47 -21.92
C TYR A 354 7.56 -31.06 -20.77
N CYS A 355 7.02 -30.81 -19.58
CA CYS A 355 7.81 -30.44 -18.40
C CYS A 355 8.78 -31.56 -17.96
N GLN A 356 8.38 -32.84 -18.07
CA GLN A 356 9.26 -33.97 -17.73
C GLN A 356 10.42 -34.19 -18.70
N ASN A 357 10.27 -33.76 -19.96
CA ASN A 357 11.29 -33.93 -21.01
C ASN A 357 12.18 -32.70 -21.22
N GLN A 358 11.98 -31.61 -20.47
CA GLN A 358 12.89 -30.46 -20.51
C GLN A 358 14.25 -30.85 -19.90
N PRO A 359 15.39 -30.61 -20.60
CA PRO A 359 16.70 -30.86 -20.01
C PRO A 359 16.91 -29.95 -18.80
N ILE A 360 17.65 -30.45 -17.80
CA ILE A 360 18.13 -29.64 -16.68
C ILE A 360 18.95 -28.48 -17.28
N GLN A 361 18.46 -27.25 -17.13
CA GLN A 361 19.05 -26.08 -17.81
C GLN A 361 20.51 -25.91 -17.40
N ASP A 362 21.38 -25.86 -18.41
CA ASP A 362 22.77 -25.45 -18.24
C ASP A 362 22.82 -23.92 -18.04
N VAL A 363 23.73 -23.45 -17.21
CA VAL A 363 23.70 -22.07 -16.66
C VAL A 363 24.10 -21.02 -17.70
N THR A 364 24.56 -21.43 -18.89
CA THR A 364 25.31 -20.57 -19.82
C THR A 364 24.69 -20.34 -21.20
N ASP A 365 23.65 -21.08 -21.63
CA ASP A 365 23.13 -20.96 -22.99
C ASP A 365 21.62 -20.64 -23.04
N HIS A 366 21.33 -19.43 -23.53
CA HIS A 366 20.01 -18.91 -23.94
C HIS A 366 18.91 -19.06 -22.88
N ALA A 367 18.74 -17.98 -22.11
CA ALA A 367 17.67 -17.84 -21.13
C ALA A 367 16.29 -17.80 -21.82
N SER A 368 15.68 -18.96 -22.03
CA SER A 368 14.41 -19.16 -22.75
C SER A 368 13.25 -18.29 -22.26
N TRP A 369 13.27 -17.90 -20.97
CA TRP A 369 12.30 -16.96 -20.41
C TRP A 369 12.44 -15.54 -21.00
N ILE A 370 13.65 -15.09 -21.36
CA ILE A 370 13.87 -13.79 -22.02
C ILE A 370 13.33 -13.84 -23.45
N GLU A 371 13.55 -14.94 -24.16
CA GLU A 371 12.98 -15.15 -25.50
C GLU A 371 11.45 -15.11 -25.44
N ARG A 372 10.85 -15.82 -24.48
CA ARG A 372 9.40 -15.77 -24.21
C ARG A 372 8.91 -14.35 -23.93
N VAL A 373 9.59 -13.56 -23.10
CA VAL A 373 9.18 -12.15 -22.84
C VAL A 373 9.34 -11.28 -24.09
N ASN A 374 10.32 -11.54 -24.97
CA ASN A 374 10.40 -10.86 -26.27
C ASN A 374 9.23 -11.24 -27.20
N ASP A 375 8.81 -12.50 -27.23
CA ASP A 375 7.64 -12.94 -28.00
C ASP A 375 6.35 -12.27 -27.49
N LEU A 376 6.17 -12.22 -26.16
CA LEU A 376 5.05 -11.53 -25.50
C LEU A 376 5.07 -10.02 -25.79
N ASN A 377 6.25 -9.38 -25.84
CA ASN A 377 6.41 -7.99 -26.26
C ASN A 377 6.00 -7.76 -27.72
N GLY A 378 6.35 -8.69 -28.61
CA GLY A 378 5.94 -8.66 -30.02
C GLY A 378 4.41 -8.74 -30.16
N TYR A 379 3.80 -9.75 -29.52
CA TYR A 379 2.35 -9.93 -29.51
C TYR A 379 1.61 -8.71 -28.95
N LEU A 380 2.06 -8.17 -27.81
CA LEU A 380 1.47 -7.00 -27.18
C LEU A 380 1.60 -5.74 -28.06
N SER A 381 2.74 -5.58 -28.76
CA SER A 381 2.93 -4.50 -29.72
C SER A 381 1.95 -4.60 -30.89
N ASP A 382 1.71 -5.81 -31.41
CA ASP A 382 0.71 -6.06 -32.44
C ASP A 382 -0.72 -5.76 -31.96
N GLU A 383 -1.09 -6.14 -30.73
CA GLU A 383 -2.40 -5.80 -30.15
C GLU A 383 -2.60 -4.29 -29.92
N ILE A 384 -1.55 -3.56 -29.52
CA ILE A 384 -1.56 -2.09 -29.45
C ILE A 384 -1.78 -1.48 -30.85
N ASN A 385 -1.13 -2.03 -31.88
CA ASN A 385 -1.23 -1.53 -33.25
C ASN A 385 -2.57 -1.86 -33.95
N LYS A 386 -3.22 -2.99 -33.60
CA LYS A 386 -4.48 -3.44 -34.23
C LYS A 386 -5.70 -2.62 -33.82
N ARG A 387 -5.72 -2.02 -32.63
CA ARG A 387 -6.92 -1.38 -32.06
C ARG A 387 -6.76 0.14 -32.02
N GLU A 388 -7.75 0.88 -32.55
CA GLU A 388 -7.83 2.32 -32.31
C GLU A 388 -8.23 2.59 -30.85
N ARG A 389 -7.23 2.69 -29.96
CA ARG A 389 -7.40 2.98 -28.53
C ARG A 389 -7.05 4.44 -28.22
N ILE A 390 -7.79 5.06 -27.31
CA ILE A 390 -7.50 6.39 -26.76
C ILE A 390 -6.73 6.21 -25.46
N GLN A 391 -5.63 6.93 -25.27
CA GLN A 391 -4.85 6.87 -24.03
C GLN A 391 -5.60 7.53 -22.87
N ARG A 392 -5.69 6.82 -21.75
CA ARG A 392 -6.20 7.29 -20.46
C ARG A 392 -5.04 7.87 -19.63
N LEU A 393 -5.33 8.81 -18.74
CA LEU A 393 -4.33 9.31 -17.79
C LEU A 393 -3.83 8.16 -16.91
N MET A 394 -2.50 8.05 -16.83
CA MET A 394 -1.83 7.14 -15.90
C MET A 394 -1.78 7.80 -14.50
N PRO A 395 -1.93 7.04 -13.41
CA PRO A 395 -1.69 7.52 -12.05
C PRO A 395 -0.33 8.21 -11.85
N ASP A 396 -0.28 9.23 -11.00
CA ASP A 396 0.97 9.86 -10.59
C ASP A 396 1.78 8.92 -9.67
N GLY A 397 3.12 8.97 -9.77
CA GLY A 397 4.02 8.23 -8.87
C GLY A 397 4.26 6.76 -9.21
N ILE A 398 3.84 6.29 -10.38
CA ILE A 398 4.05 4.90 -10.84
C ILE A 398 5.53 4.50 -10.83
N ARG A 399 5.84 3.39 -10.15
CA ARG A 399 7.19 2.83 -10.02
C ARG A 399 7.75 2.36 -11.37
N GLN A 400 8.99 2.75 -11.64
CA GLN A 400 9.78 2.26 -12.77
C GLN A 400 10.78 1.21 -12.29
N VAL A 401 11.17 0.29 -13.19
CA VAL A 401 12.29 -0.63 -12.94
C VAL A 401 13.57 0.18 -12.75
N SER A 402 14.34 -0.10 -11.70
CA SER A 402 15.61 0.58 -11.47
C SER A 402 16.59 0.40 -12.63
N ASN A 403 17.28 1.48 -13.00
CA ASN A 403 18.41 1.47 -13.95
C ASN A 403 19.54 0.50 -13.55
N THR A 404 19.60 0.07 -12.29
CA THR A 404 20.56 -0.94 -11.81
C THR A 404 20.23 -2.36 -12.27
N ALA A 405 18.97 -2.67 -12.58
CA ALA A 405 18.55 -4.00 -13.03
C ALA A 405 18.79 -4.23 -14.55
N ASN A 406 18.73 -3.16 -15.35
CA ASN A 406 19.22 -3.10 -16.74
C ASN A 406 18.65 -4.13 -17.76
N PHE A 407 17.50 -4.76 -17.49
CA PHE A 407 16.81 -5.62 -18.47
C PHE A 407 15.98 -4.80 -19.46
N ARG A 408 16.54 -4.47 -20.64
CA ARG A 408 15.81 -3.76 -21.72
C ARG A 408 14.45 -4.39 -22.03
N THR A 409 14.42 -5.72 -22.25
CA THR A 409 13.22 -6.50 -22.57
C THR A 409 12.09 -6.31 -21.53
N ILE A 410 12.44 -6.22 -20.25
CA ILE A 410 11.46 -6.03 -19.17
C ILE A 410 10.99 -4.58 -19.11
N ASN A 411 11.90 -3.59 -19.28
CA ASN A 411 11.52 -2.18 -19.34
C ASN A 411 10.57 -1.88 -20.51
N GLU A 412 10.79 -2.54 -21.65
CA GLU A 412 9.92 -2.51 -22.82
C GLU A 412 8.55 -3.13 -22.51
N PHE A 413 8.51 -4.32 -21.90
CA PHE A 413 7.27 -4.96 -21.45
C PHE A 413 6.47 -4.06 -20.50
N VAL A 414 7.10 -3.56 -19.43
CA VAL A 414 6.52 -2.66 -18.43
C VAL A 414 5.90 -1.42 -19.08
N SER A 415 6.57 -0.87 -20.09
CA SER A 415 6.09 0.32 -20.82
C SER A 415 4.90 -0.02 -21.71
N ASN A 416 4.99 -1.11 -22.46
CA ASN A 416 3.96 -1.55 -23.41
C ASN A 416 2.68 -1.99 -22.68
N ILE A 417 2.78 -2.76 -21.60
CA ILE A 417 1.59 -3.28 -20.90
C ILE A 417 0.86 -2.18 -20.14
N ARG A 418 1.58 -1.20 -19.58
CA ARG A 418 0.98 0.02 -19.04
C ARG A 418 0.30 0.85 -20.13
N SER A 419 0.92 1.02 -21.29
CA SER A 419 0.29 1.69 -22.44
C SER A 419 -1.03 1.02 -22.84
N PHE A 420 -1.07 -0.32 -22.85
CA PHE A 420 -2.29 -1.08 -23.14
C PHE A 420 -3.36 -0.93 -22.04
N GLN A 421 -3.01 -1.14 -20.76
CA GLN A 421 -3.92 -1.01 -19.60
C GLN A 421 -4.52 0.40 -19.48
N TYR A 422 -3.71 1.43 -19.69
CA TYR A 422 -4.16 2.83 -19.69
C TYR A 422 -4.59 3.29 -21.08
N SER A 423 -5.33 2.45 -21.81
CA SER A 423 -5.97 2.84 -23.07
C SER A 423 -7.35 2.20 -23.27
N VAL A 424 -8.31 2.96 -23.80
CA VAL A 424 -9.72 2.59 -23.94
C VAL A 424 -10.08 2.45 -25.42
N PRO A 425 -10.84 1.42 -25.87
CA PRO A 425 -11.29 1.33 -27.26
C PRO A 425 -12.13 2.54 -27.69
N ARG A 426 -11.88 3.10 -28.89
CA ARG A 426 -12.57 4.31 -29.40
C ARG A 426 -14.09 4.27 -29.42
N VAL A 427 -14.71 3.09 -29.41
CA VAL A 427 -16.16 2.90 -29.43
C VAL A 427 -16.83 3.41 -28.15
N PHE A 428 -16.08 3.54 -27.04
CA PHE A 428 -16.60 3.94 -25.73
C PHE A 428 -16.21 5.38 -25.35
N GLN A 429 -16.82 6.36 -26.02
CA GLN A 429 -17.14 7.62 -25.35
C GLN A 429 -18.63 7.62 -24.99
N PRO A 430 -19.02 7.71 -23.70
CA PRO A 430 -20.32 8.29 -23.41
C PRO A 430 -20.27 9.73 -23.93
N VAL A 431 -21.23 10.12 -24.76
CA VAL A 431 -21.33 11.50 -25.25
C VAL A 431 -21.57 12.39 -24.04
N VAL A 432 -20.50 13.03 -23.56
CA VAL A 432 -20.62 14.20 -22.71
C VAL A 432 -21.27 15.24 -23.61
N ASN A 433 -22.52 15.59 -23.30
CA ASN A 433 -23.15 16.75 -23.89
C ASN A 433 -22.38 17.97 -23.39
N GLU A 434 -21.35 18.38 -24.13
CA GLU A 434 -20.87 19.75 -24.06
C GLU A 434 -22.07 20.63 -24.43
N GLU A 435 -22.55 21.41 -23.46
CA GLU A 435 -23.55 22.42 -23.73
C GLU A 435 -22.99 23.33 -24.82
N VAL A 436 -23.70 23.39 -25.95
CA VAL A 436 -23.35 24.29 -27.05
C VAL A 436 -23.37 25.71 -26.51
N ILE A 437 -22.19 26.28 -26.30
CA ILE A 437 -22.03 27.71 -26.13
C ILE A 437 -22.42 28.31 -27.49
N GLU A 438 -23.62 28.88 -27.57
CA GLU A 438 -24.06 29.64 -28.73
C GLU A 438 -23.09 30.81 -28.95
N ASP A 439 -22.25 30.70 -29.98
CA ASP A 439 -21.52 31.85 -30.51
C ASP A 439 -22.53 32.90 -30.98
N GLY A 440 -22.57 34.04 -30.28
CA GLY A 440 -23.44 35.16 -30.60
C GLY A 440 -23.15 35.72 -31.99
N PRO A 441 -24.15 36.37 -32.64
CA PRO A 441 -24.05 36.74 -34.04
C PRO A 441 -22.97 37.81 -34.29
N VAL A 442 -22.14 37.55 -35.31
CA VAL A 442 -21.19 38.52 -35.87
C VAL A 442 -21.96 39.77 -36.32
N GLN A 443 -21.66 40.91 -35.72
CA GLN A 443 -22.14 42.21 -36.19
C GLN A 443 -21.14 42.80 -37.20
N ASP A 444 -21.56 42.88 -38.45
CA ASP A 444 -20.91 43.75 -39.44
C ASP A 444 -21.05 45.21 -38.99
N ALA A 445 -19.93 45.90 -38.82
CA ALA A 445 -19.87 47.32 -38.55
C ALA A 445 -18.63 47.91 -39.23
N ASP A 446 -18.76 48.16 -40.54
CA ASP A 446 -17.79 48.94 -41.29
C ASP A 446 -18.26 50.40 -41.39
N ASP A 447 -17.29 51.31 -41.32
CA ASP A 447 -17.35 52.74 -41.63
C ASP A 447 -18.33 53.66 -40.85
N GLN A 448 -17.77 54.39 -39.89
CA GLN A 448 -18.08 55.83 -39.77
C GLN A 448 -16.92 56.60 -39.13
N ASN A 449 -16.11 57.23 -39.97
CA ASN A 449 -15.21 58.30 -39.54
C ASN A 449 -16.01 59.50 -38.99
N ARG A 450 -15.48 60.07 -37.93
CA ARG A 450 -15.99 61.27 -37.26
C ARG A 450 -15.47 62.54 -37.91
N ASP A 451 -16.31 63.57 -37.91
CA ASP A 451 -15.97 64.98 -37.70
C ASP A 451 -15.01 65.62 -38.76
N GLU A 452 -14.96 66.92 -38.99
CA GLU A 452 -15.46 68.06 -38.24
C GLU A 452 -15.64 69.22 -39.24
N GLN A 453 -16.68 70.05 -39.10
CA GLN A 453 -16.76 71.33 -39.81
C GLN A 453 -17.21 72.40 -38.83
N ASP A 454 -16.25 73.21 -38.36
CA ASP A 454 -16.48 74.58 -37.91
C ASP A 454 -15.20 75.39 -38.24
N GLN A 455 -15.37 76.43 -39.04
CA GLN A 455 -14.36 77.46 -39.30
C GLN A 455 -15.03 78.83 -39.27
N GLU A 456 -14.71 79.63 -38.26
CA GLU A 456 -14.79 81.08 -38.34
C GLU A 456 -13.36 81.65 -38.34
N ASP A 457 -12.98 82.24 -39.49
CA ASP A 457 -12.23 83.51 -39.66
C ASP A 457 -11.22 83.51 -40.84
N ASN A 458 -11.44 84.49 -41.74
CA ASN A 458 -10.71 84.88 -42.97
C ASN A 458 -10.87 84.03 -44.24
#